data_AF-R7XEV6-F1
#
_entry.id   AF-R7XEV6-F1
#
_cell.length_a   1.000
_cell.length_b   1.000
_cell.length_c   1.000
_cell.angle_alpha   90.00
_cell.angle_beta   90.00
_cell.angle_gamma   90.00
#
_symmetry.space_group_name_H-M   'P 1'
#
loop_
_entity.id
_entity.type
_entity.pdbx_description
1 polymer ?
#
loop_
_entity_poly.entity_id
_entity_poly.type
_entity_poly.pdbx_seq_one_letter_code
_entity_poly.pdbx_strand_id
1 'polypeptide(L)'
;MFKHWVRQLARRFSLVFLAATICLFAGGAAHAAIDVNTADEAALTSVKGVGAATARNIIDERNKRGPYKDAADLAERVSGIGPKSVAKLQDAGLAIGPKGAAAAAPAKAAKAAPAAATKPAR
;
A
#
# COMPACT_ATOMS: atom_id res chain seq x y z
N MET A 1 -37.90 40.68 25.92
CA MET A 1 -37.89 39.19 25.92
C MET A 1 -37.63 38.56 24.55
N PHE A 2 -38.23 39.02 23.44
CA PHE A 2 -38.14 38.39 22.10
C PHE A 2 -36.72 38.28 21.49
N LYS A 3 -35.82 39.21 21.82
CA LYS A 3 -34.42 39.22 21.31
C LYS A 3 -33.55 38.06 21.81
N HIS A 4 -33.92 37.37 22.89
CA HIS A 4 -33.15 36.23 23.41
C HIS A 4 -33.54 34.92 22.72
N TRP A 5 -34.78 34.80 22.27
CA TRP A 5 -35.31 33.61 21.57
C TRP A 5 -34.70 33.45 20.16
N VAL A 6 -34.55 34.56 19.42
CA VAL A 6 -33.91 34.59 18.10
C VAL A 6 -32.41 34.27 18.16
N ARG A 7 -31.70 34.76 19.20
CA ARG A 7 -30.27 34.48 19.42
C ARG A 7 -30.00 33.03 19.84
N GLN A 8 -30.95 32.37 20.51
CA GLN A 8 -30.79 30.95 20.89
C GLN A 8 -31.09 29.99 19.74
N LEU A 9 -32.01 30.35 18.84
CA LEU A 9 -32.31 29.57 17.64
C LEU A 9 -31.15 29.67 16.61
N ALA A 10 -30.59 30.87 16.41
CA ALA A 10 -29.46 31.09 15.50
C ALA A 10 -28.17 30.38 15.95
N ARG A 11 -27.88 30.30 17.26
CA ARG A 11 -26.68 29.61 17.79
C ARG A 11 -26.75 28.08 17.65
N ARG A 12 -27.96 27.50 17.70
CA ARG A 12 -28.17 26.06 17.50
C ARG A 12 -28.05 25.66 16.03
N PHE A 13 -28.51 26.50 15.11
CA PHE A 13 -28.24 26.32 13.69
C PHE A 13 -26.76 26.59 13.33
N SER A 14 -26.12 27.58 13.98
CA SER A 14 -24.70 27.90 13.77
C SER A 14 -23.74 26.79 14.24
N LEU A 15 -24.09 26.04 15.29
CA LEU A 15 -23.28 24.89 15.75
C LEU A 15 -23.42 23.68 14.84
N VAL A 16 -24.61 23.44 14.26
CA VAL A 16 -24.83 22.37 13.27
C VAL A 16 -24.15 22.71 11.94
N PHE A 17 -24.17 23.97 11.51
CA PHE A 17 -23.44 24.45 10.33
C PHE A 17 -21.91 24.42 10.51
N LEU A 18 -21.40 24.68 11.73
CA LEU A 18 -19.96 24.62 12.05
C LEU A 18 -19.46 23.17 12.22
N ALA A 19 -20.29 22.24 12.67
CA ALA A 19 -19.93 20.82 12.76
C ALA A 19 -19.93 20.13 11.38
N ALA A 20 -20.84 20.52 10.47
CA ALA A 20 -20.93 19.94 9.14
C ALA A 20 -19.73 20.28 8.23
N THR A 21 -19.08 21.44 8.42
CA THR A 21 -17.89 21.84 7.63
C THR A 21 -16.60 21.14 8.08
N ILE A 22 -16.52 20.68 9.33
CA ILE A 22 -15.34 19.96 9.86
C ILE A 22 -15.28 18.52 9.34
N CYS A 23 -16.42 17.86 9.10
CA CYS A 23 -16.44 16.50 8.56
C CYS A 23 -16.01 16.38 7.10
N LEU A 24 -16.14 17.45 6.28
CA LEU A 24 -15.78 17.39 4.86
C LEU A 24 -14.27 17.55 4.61
N PHE A 25 -13.50 18.01 5.60
CA PHE A 25 -12.04 18.18 5.48
C PHE A 25 -11.23 16.98 6.00
N ALA A 26 -11.89 15.95 6.54
CA ALA A 26 -11.25 14.78 7.13
C ALA A 26 -11.16 13.57 6.19
N GLY A 27 -11.41 13.74 4.89
CA GLY A 27 -11.18 12.73 3.86
C GLY A 27 -9.69 12.58 3.55
N GLY A 28 -8.91 12.08 4.51
CA GLY A 28 -7.51 11.72 4.29
C GLY A 28 -7.43 10.68 3.17
N ALA A 29 -6.72 11.02 2.09
CA ALA A 29 -6.48 10.14 0.97
C ALA A 29 -5.80 8.85 1.45
N ALA A 30 -6.57 7.77 1.56
CA ALA A 30 -6.05 6.43 1.71
C ALA A 30 -5.37 6.07 0.38
N HIS A 31 -4.09 6.42 0.27
CA HIS A 31 -3.27 6.00 -0.86
C HIS A 31 -3.13 4.48 -0.77
N ALA A 32 -3.78 3.78 -1.70
CA ALA A 32 -3.68 2.34 -1.81
C ALA A 32 -2.21 1.99 -2.05
N ALA A 33 -1.58 1.41 -1.03
CA ALA A 33 -0.18 1.01 -1.14
C ALA A 33 -0.07 -0.19 -2.10
N ILE A 34 0.88 -0.13 -3.02
CA ILE A 34 1.13 -1.15 -4.03
C ILE A 34 2.14 -2.14 -3.47
N ASP A 35 1.71 -3.35 -3.18
CA ASP A 35 2.60 -4.39 -2.63
C ASP A 35 3.48 -5.00 -3.73
N VAL A 36 4.79 -4.91 -3.54
CA VAL A 36 5.82 -5.45 -4.46
C VAL A 36 5.67 -6.96 -4.71
N ASN A 37 5.13 -7.69 -3.74
CA ASN A 37 4.98 -9.14 -3.81
C ASN A 37 3.79 -9.57 -4.69
N THR A 38 2.79 -8.71 -4.84
CA THR A 38 1.54 -9.03 -5.57
C THR A 38 1.27 -8.14 -6.77
N ALA A 39 1.94 -6.98 -6.87
CA ALA A 39 1.71 -6.01 -7.93
C ALA A 39 2.13 -6.53 -9.31
N ASP A 40 1.39 -6.15 -10.33
CA ASP A 40 1.76 -6.32 -11.73
C ASP A 40 2.71 -5.21 -12.22
N GLU A 41 3.23 -5.35 -13.46
CA GLU A 41 4.19 -4.40 -14.03
C GLU A 41 3.62 -2.99 -14.13
N ALA A 42 2.33 -2.84 -14.45
CA ALA A 42 1.68 -1.54 -14.57
C ALA A 42 1.49 -0.90 -13.19
N ALA A 43 1.06 -1.68 -12.19
CA ALA A 43 0.96 -1.22 -10.81
C ALA A 43 2.33 -0.77 -10.27
N LEU A 44 3.39 -1.55 -10.48
CA LEU A 44 4.75 -1.17 -10.06
C LEU A 44 5.22 0.11 -10.76
N THR A 45 4.99 0.24 -12.07
CA THR A 45 5.38 1.43 -12.84
C THR A 45 4.57 2.68 -12.46
N SER A 46 3.39 2.52 -11.85
CA SER A 46 2.62 3.64 -11.32
C SER A 46 3.24 4.30 -10.09
N VAL A 47 4.14 3.59 -9.38
CA VAL A 47 4.87 4.12 -8.24
C VAL A 47 5.91 5.12 -8.74
N LYS A 48 5.81 6.37 -8.26
CA LYS A 48 6.72 7.44 -8.67
C LYS A 48 8.17 7.09 -8.30
N GLY A 49 8.99 6.83 -9.32
CA GLY A 49 10.39 6.42 -9.17
C GLY A 49 10.69 4.98 -9.57
N VAL A 50 9.67 4.18 -9.92
CA VAL A 50 9.84 2.85 -10.54
C VAL A 50 9.61 2.97 -12.04
N GLY A 51 10.62 2.65 -12.84
CA GLY A 51 10.49 2.56 -14.29
C GLY A 51 10.21 1.14 -14.77
N ALA A 52 9.87 0.98 -16.06
CA ALA A 52 9.58 -0.33 -16.67
C ALA A 52 10.72 -1.35 -16.49
N ALA A 53 11.98 -0.93 -16.62
CA ALA A 53 13.14 -1.81 -16.41
C ALA A 53 13.20 -2.34 -14.97
N THR A 54 12.95 -1.47 -14.00
CA THR A 54 12.95 -1.82 -12.57
C THR A 54 11.75 -2.71 -12.23
N ALA A 55 10.56 -2.39 -12.74
CA ALA A 55 9.34 -3.19 -12.55
C ALA A 55 9.53 -4.63 -13.06
N ARG A 56 10.11 -4.79 -14.26
CA ARG A 56 10.46 -6.12 -14.81
C ARG A 56 11.45 -6.86 -13.94
N ASN A 57 12.52 -6.18 -13.51
CA ASN A 57 13.53 -6.81 -12.67
C ASN A 57 12.95 -7.27 -11.31
N ILE A 58 12.03 -6.50 -10.72
CA ILE A 58 11.30 -6.89 -9.51
C ILE A 58 10.51 -8.18 -9.74
N ILE A 59 9.77 -8.26 -10.85
CA ILE A 59 8.95 -9.43 -11.19
C ILE A 59 9.83 -10.66 -11.46
N ASP A 60 10.93 -10.49 -12.18
CA ASP A 60 11.86 -11.57 -12.48
C ASP A 60 12.53 -12.11 -11.20
N GLU A 61 12.98 -11.21 -10.33
CA GLU A 61 13.64 -11.59 -9.08
C GLU A 61 12.67 -12.28 -8.11
N ARG A 62 11.41 -11.82 -7.99
CA ARG A 62 10.42 -12.53 -7.16
C ARG A 62 10.04 -13.88 -7.74
N ASN A 63 10.02 -14.03 -9.07
CA ASN A 63 9.73 -15.31 -9.72
C ASN A 63 10.88 -16.31 -9.54
N LYS A 64 12.13 -15.83 -9.53
CA LYS A 64 13.33 -16.68 -9.39
C LYS A 64 13.64 -17.07 -7.95
N ARG A 65 13.60 -16.10 -7.03
CA ARG A 65 14.06 -16.28 -5.63
C ARG A 65 12.91 -16.27 -4.62
N GLY A 66 11.68 -15.99 -5.05
CA GLY A 66 10.51 -15.89 -4.16
C GLY A 66 10.25 -14.47 -3.66
N PRO A 67 9.20 -14.29 -2.83
CA PRO A 67 8.74 -12.98 -2.37
C PRO A 67 9.82 -12.22 -1.57
N TYR A 68 9.73 -10.90 -1.60
CA TYR A 68 10.60 -10.00 -0.83
C TYR A 68 10.19 -9.97 0.63
N LYS A 69 11.19 -10.06 1.51
CA LYS A 69 11.00 -10.06 2.96
C LYS A 69 10.91 -8.66 3.53
N ASP A 70 11.76 -7.78 3.03
CA ASP A 70 11.96 -6.45 3.58
C ASP A 70 12.56 -5.49 2.53
N ALA A 71 12.69 -4.23 2.94
CA ALA A 71 13.23 -3.15 2.11
C ALA A 71 14.70 -3.36 1.72
N ALA A 72 15.51 -4.00 2.57
CA ALA A 72 16.91 -4.25 2.27
C ALA A 72 17.05 -5.38 1.25
N ASP A 73 16.26 -6.46 1.39
CA ASP A 73 16.19 -7.55 0.42
C ASP A 73 15.80 -7.06 -0.99
N LEU A 74 14.84 -6.13 -1.07
CA LEU A 74 14.49 -5.48 -2.33
C LEU A 74 15.67 -4.70 -2.93
N ALA A 75 16.37 -3.91 -2.10
CA ALA A 75 17.49 -3.08 -2.56
C ALA A 75 18.72 -3.90 -2.97
N GLU A 76 18.94 -5.05 -2.33
CA GLU A 76 20.07 -5.93 -2.63
C GLU A 76 19.85 -6.71 -3.93
N ARG A 77 18.62 -7.17 -4.16
CA ARG A 77 18.28 -8.02 -5.31
C ARG A 77 17.97 -7.24 -6.58
N VAL A 78 17.37 -6.05 -6.45
CA VAL A 78 16.88 -5.28 -7.60
C VAL A 78 17.87 -4.18 -7.97
N SER A 79 18.62 -4.41 -9.04
CA SER A 79 19.46 -3.39 -9.67
C SER A 79 18.66 -2.12 -10.00
N GLY A 80 19.17 -0.97 -9.59
CA GLY A 80 18.54 0.34 -9.76
C GLY A 80 17.68 0.81 -8.57
N ILE A 81 17.39 -0.06 -7.61
CA ILE A 81 16.73 0.32 -6.35
C ILE A 81 17.77 0.26 -5.22
N GLY A 82 18.33 1.42 -4.85
CA GLY A 82 19.19 1.51 -3.66
C GLY A 82 18.38 1.70 -2.37
N PRO A 83 19.01 1.59 -1.19
CA PRO A 83 18.33 1.75 0.11
C PRO A 83 17.63 3.12 0.26
N LYS A 84 18.25 4.19 -0.26
CA LYS A 84 17.63 5.52 -0.30
C LYS A 84 16.43 5.59 -1.26
N SER A 85 16.47 4.84 -2.35
CA SER A 85 15.36 4.76 -3.31
C SER A 85 14.19 4.00 -2.68
N VAL A 86 14.43 2.88 -1.99
CA VAL A 86 13.35 2.12 -1.33
C VAL A 86 12.56 2.99 -0.35
N ALA A 87 13.25 3.78 0.48
CA ALA A 87 12.58 4.70 1.39
C ALA A 87 11.65 5.68 0.65
N LYS A 88 12.13 6.29 -0.45
CA LYS A 88 11.32 7.17 -1.29
C LYS A 88 10.15 6.45 -1.97
N LEU A 89 10.35 5.20 -2.36
CA LEU A 89 9.30 4.39 -2.98
C LEU A 89 8.23 4.03 -1.95
N GLN A 90 8.61 3.74 -0.71
CA GLN A 90 7.69 3.51 0.40
C GLN A 90 6.86 4.77 0.72
N ASP A 91 7.50 5.93 0.74
CA ASP A 91 6.80 7.23 0.85
C ASP A 91 5.87 7.48 -0.34
N ALA A 92 6.23 7.00 -1.53
CA ALA A 92 5.42 7.06 -2.74
C ALA A 92 4.31 5.99 -2.80
N GLY A 93 4.17 5.15 -1.78
CA GLY A 93 3.11 4.14 -1.67
C GLY A 93 3.52 2.73 -2.07
N LEU A 94 4.81 2.40 -2.22
CA LEU A 94 5.27 1.02 -2.38
C LEU A 94 5.25 0.29 -1.04
N ALA A 95 4.47 -0.79 -0.94
CA ALA A 95 4.49 -1.69 0.21
C ALA A 95 5.37 -2.92 -0.08
N ILE A 96 5.98 -3.47 0.97
CA ILE A 96 6.74 -4.72 0.92
C ILE A 96 6.13 -5.63 1.97
N GLY A 97 5.16 -6.45 1.55
CA GLY A 97 4.36 -7.27 2.46
C GLY A 97 3.45 -6.44 3.37
N PRO A 98 2.74 -7.08 4.33
CA PRO A 98 1.83 -6.39 5.23
C PRO A 98 2.60 -5.46 6.17
N LYS A 99 2.83 -4.23 5.69
CA LYS A 99 3.19 -3.01 6.42
C LYS A 99 4.08 -3.23 7.65
N GLY A 100 5.40 -3.31 7.46
CA GLY A 100 6.38 -3.14 8.54
C GLY A 100 6.59 -4.38 9.43
N ALA A 101 6.88 -5.54 8.85
CA ALA A 101 7.22 -6.76 9.59
C ALA A 101 8.62 -6.76 10.25
N ALA A 102 9.08 -5.62 10.78
CA ALA A 102 10.16 -5.58 11.76
C ALA A 102 9.68 -5.97 13.18
N ALA A 103 8.40 -6.26 13.39
CA ALA A 103 7.87 -6.67 14.69
C ALA A 103 6.68 -7.63 14.58
N ALA A 104 6.82 -8.75 13.88
CA ALA A 104 6.00 -9.93 14.14
C ALA A 104 6.73 -11.19 13.67
N ALA A 105 7.33 -11.89 14.64
CA ALA A 105 7.89 -13.22 14.51
C ALA A 105 6.91 -14.21 13.82
N PRO A 106 7.45 -15.27 13.19
CA PRO A 106 6.74 -16.06 12.20
C PRO A 106 5.77 -17.03 12.85
N ALA A 107 4.53 -17.07 12.37
CA ALA A 107 3.66 -18.22 12.62
C ALA A 107 2.64 -18.40 11.49
N LYS A 108 2.67 -19.62 10.93
CA LYS A 108 1.64 -20.28 10.13
C LYS A 108 1.64 -19.91 8.64
N ALA A 109 2.52 -20.51 7.85
CA ALA A 109 2.40 -21.85 7.28
C ALA A 109 1.14 -22.06 6.40
N ALA A 110 1.45 -22.42 5.16
CA ALA A 110 0.72 -23.32 4.28
C ALA A 110 -0.61 -22.82 3.68
N LYS A 111 -0.58 -22.52 2.37
CA LYS A 111 -1.01 -23.49 1.33
C LYS A 111 -1.14 -22.77 -0.02
N ALA A 112 -0.23 -23.05 -0.95
CA ALA A 112 -0.52 -23.28 -2.37
C ALA A 112 0.75 -23.26 -3.23
N ALA A 113 1.38 -24.42 -3.37
CA ALA A 113 2.13 -24.82 -4.56
C ALA A 113 2.10 -26.37 -4.59
N PRO A 114 2.39 -27.04 -5.72
CA PRO A 114 1.52 -27.20 -6.88
C PRO A 114 1.32 -28.70 -7.21
N ALA A 115 0.17 -29.10 -7.76
CA ALA A 115 -0.02 -30.47 -8.24
C ALA A 115 0.34 -30.56 -9.73
N ALA A 116 1.46 -31.21 -10.00
CA ALA A 116 1.96 -31.58 -11.30
C ALA A 116 1.09 -32.66 -11.98
N ALA A 117 1.06 -32.59 -13.32
CA ALA A 117 1.09 -33.68 -14.28
C ALA A 117 0.41 -35.02 -13.90
N THR A 118 -0.72 -35.31 -14.56
CA THR A 118 -1.06 -36.69 -14.95
C THR A 118 -1.40 -36.75 -16.43
N LYS A 119 -0.55 -37.47 -17.17
CA LYS A 119 -0.78 -37.96 -18.53
C LYS A 119 -1.83 -39.07 -18.45
N PRO A 120 -2.93 -39.04 -19.22
CA PRO A 120 -3.73 -40.24 -19.40
C PRO A 120 -3.17 -41.00 -20.63
N ALA A 121 -2.66 -42.20 -20.37
CA ALA A 121 -2.60 -43.24 -21.37
C ALA A 121 -4.00 -43.84 -21.51
N ARG A 122 -4.54 -43.89 -22.72
CA ARG A 122 -5.46 -44.91 -23.17
C ARG A 122 -5.38 -45.03 -24.69
#